data_AF-A0A545VA44-F1
#
_entry.id   AF-A0A545VA44-F1
#
_cell.length_a   1.000
_cell.length_b   1.000
_cell.length_c   1.000
_cell.angle_alpha   90.00
_cell.angle_beta   90.00
_cell.angle_gamma   90.00
#
_symmetry.space_group_name_H-M   'P 1'
#
loop_
_entity.id
_entity.type
_entity.pdbx_description
1 polymer ?
#
loop_
_entity_poly.entity_id
_entity_poly.type
_entity_poly.pdbx_seq_one_letter_code
_entity_poly.pdbx_strand_id
1 'polypeptide(L)'
;MGFGFKWILSFCMLIVPIAITLGVLFPLQQAHRNGGNSGSVLGDGGVGAGGAGGPRPPKNNNVELAKACTQFADLGNPQRYFWEKGQQQYTFNPNQWGIENGAKSGMCMDVLFNNNGTYAKPELAPPFQVTWQYSPAPAGQNNVHAFANIKLEKIFPKKMDSIKKLFVDFEWKYVTGNDNSTESESKTMAAGNSVNTNVAIDMFADKSSDTSKNNEKAAFEIMIWFAAIGPSAHVIGQDTTSIVKTLSLQDANTNAQVTFDLYADKHPTTSQFVLTWKAQTITEKFHGDVFPLIDYILQSGNSSYPSTSDFLGSFGMGTEAYDSPQNVTFYCPDFAVSVE
;
A
#
# COMPACT_ATOMS: atom_id res chain seq x y z
N MET A 1 41.26 -21.30 1.73
CA MET A 1 40.27 -21.45 2.82
C MET A 1 39.93 -20.07 3.33
N GLY A 2 38.66 -19.69 3.22
CA GLY A 2 38.18 -18.37 3.62
C GLY A 2 36.81 -18.10 3.02
N PHE A 3 35.81 -18.87 3.46
CA PHE A 3 34.40 -18.61 3.17
C PHE A 3 33.76 -17.83 4.32
N GLY A 4 32.80 -16.98 3.95
CA GLY A 4 32.36 -15.82 4.69
C GLY A 4 31.61 -16.09 5.99
N PHE A 5 31.82 -15.18 6.93
CA PHE A 5 31.23 -15.16 8.28
C PHE A 5 30.36 -13.91 8.50
N LYS A 6 29.78 -13.32 7.44
CA LYS A 6 28.97 -12.09 7.54
C LYS A 6 27.45 -12.29 7.45
N TRP A 7 26.95 -13.50 7.17
CA TRP A 7 25.51 -13.74 6.95
C TRP A 7 24.80 -14.45 8.10
N ILE A 8 25.52 -14.97 9.11
CA ILE A 8 24.95 -15.79 10.18
C ILE A 8 24.43 -14.96 11.38
N LEU A 9 24.75 -13.66 11.44
CA LEU A 9 24.32 -12.79 12.55
C LEU A 9 22.97 -12.07 12.34
N SER A 10 22.34 -12.21 11.16
CA SER A 10 20.96 -11.72 10.94
C SER A 10 19.88 -12.66 11.53
N PHE A 11 20.28 -13.78 12.12
CA PHE A 11 19.39 -14.92 12.40
C PHE A 11 18.62 -14.86 13.74
N CYS A 12 18.73 -13.79 14.53
CA CYS A 12 18.07 -13.69 15.84
C CYS A 12 17.50 -12.29 16.18
N MET A 13 17.37 -11.39 15.21
CA MET A 13 16.96 -10.00 15.47
C MET A 13 15.81 -9.49 14.59
N LEU A 14 14.94 -10.38 14.12
CA LEU A 14 13.56 -9.99 13.81
C LEU A 14 12.75 -10.31 15.05
N ILE A 15 12.11 -9.33 15.71
CA ILE A 15 10.92 -9.45 16.59
C ILE A 15 10.68 -8.11 17.37
N VAL A 16 9.95 -7.15 16.76
CA VAL A 16 8.60 -6.61 17.16
C VAL A 16 8.35 -5.80 18.44
N PRO A 17 7.35 -4.86 18.48
CA PRO A 17 5.94 -5.09 18.06
C PRO A 17 5.19 -4.04 17.23
N ILE A 18 4.25 -4.57 16.44
CA ILE A 18 2.94 -3.96 16.10
C ILE A 18 2.17 -3.76 17.41
N ALA A 19 2.63 -2.82 18.25
CA ALA A 19 1.90 -2.38 19.43
C ALA A 19 1.03 -1.14 19.13
N ILE A 20 0.91 -0.74 17.86
CA ILE A 20 0.26 0.52 17.51
C ILE A 20 -0.55 0.43 16.22
N THR A 21 -1.61 -0.38 16.12
CA THR A 21 -2.65 -0.07 15.11
C THR A 21 -4.10 -0.08 15.58
N LEU A 22 -4.37 -0.36 16.87
CA LEU A 22 -5.49 0.33 17.53
C LEU A 22 -5.32 1.85 17.36
N GLY A 23 -4.10 2.35 17.51
CA GLY A 23 -3.73 3.75 17.26
C GLY A 23 -3.71 4.20 15.80
N VAL A 24 -3.97 3.33 14.81
CA VAL A 24 -4.07 3.69 13.37
C VAL A 24 -5.54 3.80 12.98
N LEU A 25 -6.37 2.85 13.44
CA LEU A 25 -7.81 2.88 13.22
C LEU A 25 -8.46 4.07 13.92
N PHE A 26 -8.06 4.42 15.14
CA PHE A 26 -8.68 5.56 15.82
C PHE A 26 -8.41 6.90 15.11
N PRO A 27 -7.17 7.30 14.76
CA PRO A 27 -6.92 8.52 14.02
C PRO A 27 -7.51 8.52 12.62
N LEU A 28 -7.50 7.38 11.90
CA LEU A 28 -8.12 7.30 10.58
C LEU A 28 -9.64 7.35 10.65
N GLN A 29 -10.27 6.59 11.55
CA GLN A 29 -11.72 6.66 11.75
C GLN A 29 -12.14 8.03 12.26
N GLN A 30 -11.34 8.68 13.10
CA GLN A 30 -11.56 10.04 13.57
C GLN A 30 -11.39 11.05 12.43
N ALA A 31 -10.35 10.94 11.62
CA ALA A 31 -10.15 11.76 10.43
C ALA A 31 -11.29 11.57 9.42
N HIS A 32 -11.74 10.32 9.23
CA HIS A 32 -12.87 9.97 8.37
C HIS A 32 -14.19 10.56 8.87
N ARG A 33 -14.44 10.55 10.19
CA ARG A 33 -15.66 11.10 10.81
C ARG A 33 -15.68 12.63 10.90
N ASN A 34 -14.52 13.25 11.07
CA ASN A 34 -14.37 14.69 11.37
C ASN A 34 -13.88 15.54 10.18
N GLY A 35 -13.87 15.00 8.97
CA GLY A 35 -13.55 15.75 7.75
C GLY A 35 -12.06 16.07 7.60
N GLY A 36 -11.18 15.33 8.29
CA GLY A 36 -9.74 15.48 8.14
C GLY A 36 -9.17 16.77 8.75
N ASN A 37 -9.55 17.14 9.97
CA ASN A 37 -8.94 18.27 10.69
C ASN A 37 -7.49 18.03 11.16
N SER A 38 -6.83 17.01 10.63
CA SER A 38 -5.46 16.61 10.97
C SER A 38 -4.51 17.01 9.84
N GLY A 39 -3.94 18.22 9.91
CA GLY A 39 -2.66 18.52 9.27
C GLY A 39 -2.67 19.49 8.09
N SER A 40 -2.83 20.79 8.36
CA SER A 40 -2.00 21.82 7.71
C SER A 40 -1.86 23.02 8.65
N VAL A 41 -0.64 23.25 9.16
CA VAL A 41 -0.25 24.45 9.92
C VAL A 41 0.64 25.37 9.06
N LEU A 42 0.79 25.11 7.76
CA LEU A 42 1.56 25.97 6.86
C LEU A 42 0.90 26.09 5.48
N GLY A 43 0.04 27.12 5.34
CA GLY A 43 -0.39 27.82 4.10
C GLY A 43 -1.15 26.99 3.05
N ASP A 44 -2.33 27.35 2.53
CA ASP A 44 -3.16 28.54 2.58
C ASP A 44 -4.61 28.05 2.38
N GLY A 45 -5.59 28.65 3.06
CA GLY A 45 -6.99 28.18 3.09
C GLY A 45 -7.48 27.73 4.46
N GLY A 46 -7.31 28.57 5.48
CA GLY A 46 -7.95 28.36 6.78
C GLY A 46 -9.47 28.28 6.64
N VAL A 47 -10.05 27.14 7.01
CA VAL A 47 -11.48 27.01 7.28
C VAL A 47 -11.69 26.99 8.78
N GLY A 48 -12.31 28.08 9.24
CA GLY A 48 -12.42 28.45 10.64
C GLY A 48 -13.17 27.42 11.49
N ALA A 49 -12.79 27.42 12.77
CA ALA A 49 -13.55 26.78 13.83
C ALA A 49 -14.97 27.35 13.90
N GLY A 50 -15.98 26.50 13.69
CA GLY A 50 -17.38 26.88 13.92
C GLY A 50 -18.38 25.84 13.42
N GLY A 51 -18.99 25.10 14.36
CA GLY A 51 -20.26 24.40 14.14
C GLY A 51 -20.18 23.05 13.42
N ALA A 52 -21.10 22.16 13.77
CA ALA A 52 -21.33 20.88 13.11
C ALA A 52 -21.82 21.12 11.67
N GLY A 53 -20.88 21.36 10.76
CA GLY A 53 -21.14 21.68 9.37
C GLY A 53 -19.86 22.14 8.71
N GLY A 54 -18.95 21.20 8.45
CA GLY A 54 -17.73 21.49 7.67
C GLY A 54 -18.07 22.13 6.32
N PRO A 55 -17.11 22.86 5.72
CA PRO A 55 -17.28 23.45 4.39
C PRO A 55 -17.77 22.38 3.42
N ARG A 56 -18.82 22.70 2.65
CA ARG A 56 -19.30 21.77 1.61
C ARG A 56 -18.18 21.56 0.59
N PRO A 57 -17.95 20.33 0.11
CA PRO A 57 -16.99 20.07 -0.96
C PRO A 57 -17.24 21.00 -2.15
N PRO A 58 -16.20 21.63 -2.73
CA PRO A 58 -16.36 22.54 -3.85
C PRO A 58 -16.89 21.78 -5.07
N LYS A 59 -18.01 22.20 -5.66
CA LYS A 59 -18.58 21.57 -6.87
C LYS A 59 -18.27 22.40 -8.13
N ASN A 60 -16.99 22.60 -8.42
CA ASN A 60 -16.51 23.30 -9.61
C ASN A 60 -15.57 22.39 -10.42
N ASN A 61 -15.13 22.83 -11.61
CA ASN A 61 -14.28 22.02 -12.49
C ASN A 61 -12.78 22.24 -12.24
N ASN A 62 -12.38 22.82 -11.11
CA ASN A 62 -10.98 22.99 -10.78
C ASN A 62 -10.38 21.66 -10.27
N VAL A 63 -9.05 21.60 -10.29
CA VAL A 63 -8.28 20.57 -9.62
C VAL A 63 -7.75 21.13 -8.30
N GLU A 64 -7.88 20.36 -7.22
CA GLU A 64 -7.35 20.69 -5.89
C GLU A 64 -6.23 19.72 -5.50
N LEU A 65 -5.14 20.27 -4.97
CA LEU A 65 -4.08 19.49 -4.34
C LEU A 65 -4.38 19.27 -2.86
N ALA A 66 -4.61 18.01 -2.48
CA ALA A 66 -4.65 17.58 -1.10
C ALA A 66 -3.27 17.13 -0.64
N LYS A 67 -2.76 17.65 0.47
CA LYS A 67 -1.44 17.33 1.01
C LYS A 67 -1.54 16.88 2.48
N ALA A 68 -0.84 15.82 2.85
CA ALA A 68 -0.63 15.41 4.23
C ALA A 68 0.81 14.98 4.48
N CYS A 69 1.47 15.70 5.38
CA CYS A 69 2.79 15.35 5.92
C CYS A 69 2.68 14.84 7.37
N THR A 70 1.56 14.21 7.71
CA THR A 70 1.28 13.64 9.03
C THR A 70 1.41 12.13 9.01
N GLN A 71 1.56 11.53 10.20
CA GLN A 71 1.68 10.08 10.33
C GLN A 71 0.51 9.34 9.68
N PHE A 72 -0.71 9.86 9.88
CA PHE A 72 -1.95 9.34 9.31
C PHE A 72 -2.79 10.48 8.75
N ALA A 73 -3.51 10.20 7.67
CA ALA A 73 -4.53 11.07 7.10
C ALA A 73 -5.55 10.24 6.31
N ASP A 74 -6.75 10.78 6.15
CA ASP A 74 -7.71 10.31 5.17
C ASP A 74 -7.95 11.43 4.16
N LEU A 75 -7.08 11.50 3.15
CA LEU A 75 -7.18 12.52 2.11
C LEU A 75 -8.32 12.24 1.13
N GLY A 76 -8.97 11.07 1.19
CA GLY A 76 -10.10 10.71 0.32
C GLY A 76 -11.48 10.99 0.92
N ASN A 77 -11.53 11.62 2.11
CA ASN A 77 -12.73 11.75 2.90
C ASN A 77 -13.89 12.43 2.13
N PRO A 78 -15.09 11.81 2.03
CA PRO A 78 -16.24 12.38 1.33
C PRO A 78 -16.83 13.65 1.98
N GLN A 79 -16.45 13.98 3.21
CA GLN A 79 -16.79 15.25 3.83
C GLN A 79 -15.94 16.42 3.29
N ARG A 80 -14.76 16.11 2.74
CA ARG A 80 -13.83 17.08 2.14
C ARG A 80 -13.94 17.13 0.62
N TYR A 81 -14.11 15.97 -0.01
CA TYR A 81 -14.13 15.83 -1.47
C TYR A 81 -15.45 15.29 -1.99
N PHE A 82 -15.86 15.80 -3.15
CA PHE A 82 -17.03 15.30 -3.85
C PHE A 82 -16.64 14.06 -4.67
N TRP A 83 -17.45 13.02 -4.57
CA TRP A 83 -17.36 11.82 -5.39
C TRP A 83 -18.65 11.70 -6.20
N GLU A 84 -18.56 11.73 -7.53
CA GLU A 84 -19.74 11.64 -8.40
C GLU A 84 -20.43 10.27 -8.21
N LYS A 85 -21.75 10.21 -8.46
CA LYS A 85 -22.51 8.97 -8.28
C LYS A 85 -21.96 7.89 -9.22
N GLY A 86 -21.59 6.74 -8.65
CA GLY A 86 -21.03 5.62 -9.41
C GLY A 86 -19.50 5.64 -9.46
N GLN A 87 -18.84 6.74 -9.08
CA GLN A 87 -17.39 6.75 -8.89
C GLN A 87 -17.02 5.89 -7.68
N GLN A 88 -16.02 5.02 -7.84
CA GLN A 88 -15.42 4.31 -6.74
C GLN A 88 -14.72 5.29 -5.80
N GLN A 89 -14.75 4.98 -4.50
CA GLN A 89 -14.15 5.82 -3.48
C GLN A 89 -12.86 5.20 -2.99
N TYR A 90 -11.93 6.07 -2.65
CA TYR A 90 -10.60 5.71 -2.20
C TYR A 90 -10.23 6.51 -0.98
N THR A 91 -9.52 5.88 -0.04
CA THR A 91 -8.82 6.57 1.05
C THR A 91 -7.33 6.59 0.74
N PHE A 92 -6.70 7.75 0.84
CA PHE A 92 -5.27 7.93 0.65
C PHE A 92 -4.65 8.29 2.00
N ASN A 93 -3.61 7.56 2.38
CA ASN A 93 -3.03 7.64 3.71
C ASN A 93 -1.49 7.53 3.69
N PRO A 94 -0.75 8.51 4.23
CA PRO A 94 0.70 8.41 4.43
C PRO A 94 1.10 7.18 5.26
N ASN A 95 0.26 6.77 6.22
CA ASN A 95 0.37 5.53 6.99
C ASN A 95 1.80 5.22 7.48
N GLN A 96 2.39 6.17 8.21
CA GLN A 96 3.72 6.04 8.81
C GLN A 96 3.65 5.26 10.12
N TRP A 97 3.18 4.03 10.08
CA TRP A 97 2.92 3.21 11.26
C TRP A 97 4.20 2.74 11.97
N GLY A 98 5.34 2.73 11.26
CA GLY A 98 6.63 2.27 11.76
C GLY A 98 7.44 3.33 12.51
N ILE A 99 6.93 4.57 12.61
CA ILE A 99 7.57 5.63 13.42
C ILE A 99 6.87 5.80 14.77
N GLU A 100 7.60 6.29 15.77
CA GLU A 100 7.04 6.61 17.08
C GLU A 100 5.92 7.66 16.97
N ASN A 101 4.89 7.51 17.80
CA ASN A 101 3.75 8.44 17.79
C ASN A 101 4.21 9.87 18.12
N GLY A 102 3.91 10.81 17.22
CA GLY A 102 4.35 12.20 17.34
C GLY A 102 5.77 12.49 16.85
N ALA A 103 6.49 11.49 16.32
CA ALA A 103 7.74 11.72 15.61
C ALA A 103 7.53 12.63 14.39
N LYS A 104 8.57 13.38 14.01
CA LYS A 104 8.51 14.19 12.79
C LYS A 104 8.33 13.26 11.59
N SER A 105 7.36 13.60 10.76
CA SER A 105 7.10 12.90 9.51
C SER A 105 8.32 12.96 8.60
N GLY A 106 8.76 11.80 8.10
CA GLY A 106 9.74 11.71 7.02
C GLY A 106 9.09 11.66 5.65
N MET A 107 7.78 11.92 5.57
CA MET A 107 6.96 11.68 4.39
C MET A 107 5.90 12.78 4.17
N CYS A 108 5.57 13.04 2.91
CA CYS A 108 4.40 13.82 2.51
C CYS A 108 3.69 13.09 1.38
N MET A 109 2.37 12.96 1.50
CA MET A 109 1.49 12.46 0.44
C MET A 109 0.70 13.61 -0.17
N ASP A 110 0.66 13.63 -1.50
CA ASP A 110 -0.02 14.61 -2.33
C ASP A 110 -1.01 13.89 -3.26
N VAL A 111 -2.24 14.38 -3.34
CA VAL A 111 -3.33 13.80 -4.16
C VAL A 111 -4.01 14.91 -4.95
N LEU A 112 -4.20 14.73 -6.24
CA LEU A 112 -4.89 15.72 -7.10
C LEU A 112 -6.34 15.31 -7.32
N PHE A 113 -7.27 16.02 -6.66
CA PHE A 113 -8.70 15.79 -6.78
C PHE A 113 -9.33 16.68 -7.84
N ASN A 114 -10.24 16.12 -8.64
CA ASN A 114 -11.15 16.92 -9.44
C ASN A 114 -12.29 17.36 -8.52
N ASN A 115 -12.50 18.67 -8.35
CA ASN A 115 -13.52 19.19 -7.44
C ASN A 115 -14.94 18.71 -7.79
N ASN A 116 -15.20 18.48 -9.08
CA ASN A 116 -16.47 17.91 -9.54
C ASN A 116 -16.59 16.39 -9.33
N GLY A 117 -15.58 15.72 -8.77
CA GLY A 117 -15.56 14.29 -8.45
C GLY A 117 -15.64 13.36 -9.66
N THR A 118 -15.40 13.87 -10.86
CA THR A 118 -15.48 13.10 -12.11
C THR A 118 -14.09 12.65 -12.54
N TYR A 119 -13.99 11.40 -12.97
CA TYR A 119 -12.78 10.81 -13.54
C TYR A 119 -13.13 10.06 -14.83
N ALA A 120 -12.11 9.75 -15.64
CA ALA A 120 -12.32 9.17 -16.98
C ALA A 120 -13.03 7.81 -16.95
N LYS A 121 -12.90 7.06 -15.85
CA LYS A 121 -13.59 5.79 -15.59
C LYS A 121 -14.09 5.75 -14.14
N PRO A 122 -15.21 5.05 -13.85
CA PRO A 122 -15.72 4.88 -12.47
C PRO A 122 -14.70 4.27 -11.50
N GLU A 123 -13.81 3.42 -12.01
CA GLU A 123 -12.77 2.72 -11.25
C GLU A 123 -11.52 3.59 -11.04
N LEU A 124 -11.35 4.68 -11.78
CA LEU A 124 -10.10 5.45 -11.75
C LEU A 124 -9.98 6.26 -10.46
N ALA A 125 -8.85 6.14 -9.79
CA ALA A 125 -8.49 6.95 -8.64
C ALA A 125 -7.88 8.29 -9.06
N PRO A 126 -7.99 9.34 -8.23
CA PRO A 126 -7.17 10.52 -8.38
C PRO A 126 -5.66 10.19 -8.33
N PRO A 127 -4.82 10.83 -9.17
CA PRO A 127 -3.39 10.62 -9.15
C PRO A 127 -2.80 11.10 -7.84
N PHE A 128 -1.78 10.39 -7.36
CA PHE A 128 -1.13 10.70 -6.10
C PHE A 128 0.38 10.45 -6.14
N GLN A 129 1.10 11.15 -5.26
CA GLN A 129 2.51 10.92 -5.01
C GLN A 129 2.81 10.88 -3.52
N VAL A 130 3.92 10.25 -3.19
CA VAL A 130 4.46 10.18 -1.84
C VAL A 130 5.95 10.47 -1.91
N THR A 131 6.36 11.61 -1.36
CA THR A 131 7.77 11.95 -1.18
C THR A 131 8.20 11.56 0.22
N TRP A 132 9.31 10.84 0.35
CA TRP A 132 9.79 10.40 1.65
C TRP A 132 11.32 10.27 1.74
N GLN A 133 11.81 10.32 2.97
CA GLN A 133 13.18 10.03 3.36
C GLN A 133 13.21 9.52 4.79
N TYR A 134 13.79 8.34 5.00
CA TYR A 134 14.04 7.78 6.32
C TYR A 134 15.49 7.33 6.44
N SER A 135 16.05 7.48 7.64
CA SER A 135 17.29 6.81 8.00
C SER A 135 17.02 5.32 8.22
N PRO A 136 17.99 4.44 7.94
CA PRO A 136 17.86 3.02 8.25
C PRO A 136 17.46 2.79 9.71
N ALA A 137 16.54 1.85 9.94
CA ALA A 137 16.17 1.48 11.30
C ALA A 137 17.37 0.92 12.06
N PRO A 138 17.44 1.09 13.39
CA PRO A 138 18.45 0.44 14.21
C PRO A 138 18.46 -1.07 13.97
N ALA A 139 19.65 -1.67 14.03
CA ALA A 139 19.80 -3.11 13.87
C ALA A 139 18.90 -3.85 14.86
N GLY A 140 18.10 -4.78 14.33
CA GLY A 140 17.19 -5.61 15.09
C GLY A 140 15.79 -5.04 15.32
N GLN A 141 15.46 -3.92 14.68
CA GLN A 141 14.12 -3.35 14.67
C GLN A 141 13.43 -3.59 13.32
N ASN A 142 12.12 -3.35 13.29
CA ASN A 142 11.38 -3.30 12.04
C ASN A 142 11.96 -2.18 11.15
N ASN A 143 12.32 -2.53 9.91
CA ASN A 143 12.90 -1.58 8.96
C ASN A 143 11.84 -0.89 8.09
N VAL A 144 10.56 -1.24 8.20
CA VAL A 144 9.48 -0.54 7.48
C VAL A 144 8.97 0.63 8.33
N HIS A 145 9.15 1.85 7.84
CA HIS A 145 8.73 3.08 8.52
C HIS A 145 7.29 3.47 8.18
N ALA A 146 6.83 3.16 6.96
CA ALA A 146 5.52 3.52 6.48
C ALA A 146 5.05 2.58 5.37
N PHE A 147 3.73 2.43 5.21
CA PHE A 147 3.13 1.84 4.01
C PHE A 147 2.15 2.84 3.40
N ALA A 148 2.67 3.84 2.69
CA ALA A 148 1.86 4.91 2.12
C ALA A 148 1.01 4.33 0.99
N ASN A 149 -0.31 4.44 1.12
CA ASN A 149 -1.23 3.68 0.27
C ASN A 149 -2.49 4.44 -0.14
N ILE A 150 -3.06 3.95 -1.23
CA ILE A 150 -4.46 4.13 -1.61
C ILE A 150 -5.22 2.86 -1.26
N LYS A 151 -6.37 3.00 -0.60
CA LYS A 151 -7.25 1.91 -0.19
C LYS A 151 -8.61 2.02 -0.87
N LEU A 152 -9.09 0.91 -1.42
CA LEU A 152 -10.42 0.83 -2.03
C LEU A 152 -11.51 0.78 -0.95
N GLU A 153 -12.49 1.69 -1.05
CA GLU A 153 -13.59 1.79 -0.10
C GLU A 153 -14.89 1.17 -0.65
N LYS A 154 -15.75 0.71 0.26
CA LYS A 154 -17.12 0.21 -0.02
C LYS A 154 -17.27 -1.06 -0.87
N ILE A 155 -16.20 -1.60 -1.46
CA ILE A 155 -16.23 -2.83 -2.25
C ILE A 155 -16.04 -4.08 -1.37
N PHE A 156 -15.13 -4.01 -0.40
CA PHE A 156 -14.83 -5.08 0.55
C PHE A 156 -15.56 -4.85 1.88
N PRO A 157 -15.88 -5.91 2.64
CA PRO A 157 -15.44 -7.30 2.50
C PRO A 157 -16.26 -8.11 1.49
N LYS A 158 -15.63 -9.08 0.82
CA LYS A 158 -16.28 -10.07 -0.07
C LYS A 158 -15.80 -11.47 0.29
N LYS A 159 -16.68 -12.47 0.17
CA LYS A 159 -16.24 -13.86 0.28
C LYS A 159 -15.34 -14.22 -0.89
N MET A 160 -14.27 -14.97 -0.64
CA MET A 160 -13.30 -15.37 -1.66
C MET A 160 -13.97 -16.13 -2.81
N ASP A 161 -14.90 -17.04 -2.52
CA ASP A 161 -15.65 -17.79 -3.54
C ASP A 161 -16.54 -16.93 -4.47
N SER A 162 -16.89 -15.73 -4.02
CA SER A 162 -17.73 -14.80 -4.78
C SER A 162 -16.94 -13.93 -5.75
N ILE A 163 -15.61 -13.80 -5.57
CA ILE A 163 -14.75 -13.01 -6.44
C ILE A 163 -14.36 -13.89 -7.63
N LYS A 164 -14.59 -13.39 -8.85
CA LYS A 164 -14.22 -14.06 -10.10
C LYS A 164 -13.04 -13.39 -10.78
N LYS A 165 -12.93 -12.07 -10.63
CA LYS A 165 -11.79 -11.28 -11.10
C LYS A 165 -11.46 -10.20 -10.10
N LEU A 166 -10.16 -9.90 -10.03
CA LEU A 166 -9.60 -8.75 -9.35
C LEU A 166 -8.70 -8.06 -10.36
N PHE A 167 -9.30 -7.20 -11.16
CA PHE A 167 -8.61 -6.52 -12.24
C PHE A 167 -7.96 -5.24 -11.73
N VAL A 168 -6.70 -5.02 -12.11
CA VAL A 168 -5.97 -3.81 -11.79
C VAL A 168 -5.37 -3.20 -13.06
N ASP A 169 -5.37 -1.89 -13.11
CA ASP A 169 -4.80 -1.08 -14.19
C ASP A 169 -4.02 0.05 -13.53
N PHE A 170 -2.69 -0.01 -13.60
CA PHE A 170 -1.86 1.00 -12.97
C PHE A 170 -0.62 1.36 -13.77
N GLU A 171 -0.15 2.57 -13.49
CA GLU A 171 1.19 3.04 -13.79
C GLU A 171 1.76 3.70 -12.53
N TRP A 172 3.03 3.42 -12.23
CA TRP A 172 3.78 4.13 -11.19
C TRP A 172 5.24 4.30 -11.59
N LYS A 173 5.92 5.23 -10.94
CA LYS A 173 7.37 5.39 -11.03
C LYS A 173 7.98 5.87 -9.72
N TYR A 174 9.27 5.60 -9.56
CA TYR A 174 10.10 6.21 -8.53
C TYR A 174 11.08 7.20 -9.15
N VAL A 175 11.28 8.34 -8.50
CA VAL A 175 12.23 9.39 -8.91
C VAL A 175 12.98 9.92 -7.69
N THR A 176 14.22 10.39 -7.89
CA THR A 176 14.98 11.08 -6.86
C THR A 176 14.44 12.49 -6.64
N GLY A 177 14.38 12.92 -5.39
CA GLY A 177 13.87 14.23 -4.99
C GLY A 177 12.35 14.27 -4.96
N ASN A 178 11.79 15.47 -5.19
CA ASN A 178 10.37 15.77 -5.04
C ASN A 178 9.66 15.96 -6.40
N ASP A 179 10.42 15.92 -7.50
CA ASP A 179 9.93 16.25 -8.84
C ASP A 179 9.66 14.98 -9.64
N ASN A 180 8.40 14.76 -9.98
CA ASN A 180 7.93 13.62 -10.77
C ASN A 180 7.80 13.92 -12.27
N SER A 181 8.30 15.07 -12.75
CA SER A 181 8.32 15.41 -14.18
C SER A 181 9.37 14.63 -14.98
N THR A 182 10.33 14.01 -14.30
CA THR A 182 11.41 13.23 -14.90
C THR A 182 11.00 11.79 -15.21
N GLU A 183 11.77 11.11 -16.04
CA GLU A 183 11.61 9.67 -16.31
C GLU A 183 11.79 8.82 -15.05
N SER A 184 11.27 7.59 -15.07
CA SER A 184 11.43 6.68 -13.95
C SER A 184 12.89 6.32 -13.67
N GLU A 185 13.27 6.33 -12.40
CA GLU A 185 14.58 5.95 -11.89
C GLU A 185 14.57 4.62 -11.13
N SER A 186 13.44 3.91 -11.03
CA SER A 186 13.29 2.71 -10.19
C SER A 186 14.36 1.64 -10.47
N LYS A 187 14.71 1.41 -11.74
CA LYS A 187 15.75 0.45 -12.14
C LYS A 187 17.15 0.91 -11.72
N THR A 188 17.44 2.20 -11.84
CA THR A 188 18.72 2.79 -11.42
C THR A 188 18.85 2.75 -9.91
N MET A 189 17.77 3.06 -9.17
CA MET A 189 17.72 2.94 -7.71
C MET A 189 17.97 1.50 -7.25
N ALA A 190 17.34 0.52 -7.92
CA ALA A 190 17.53 -0.89 -7.62
C ALA A 190 18.98 -1.35 -7.88
N ALA A 191 19.64 -0.82 -8.91
CA ALA A 191 21.06 -1.10 -9.18
C ALA A 191 22.00 -0.40 -8.20
N GLY A 192 21.63 0.79 -7.70
CA GLY A 192 22.43 1.61 -6.79
C GLY A 192 22.45 1.13 -5.34
N ASN A 193 21.47 0.31 -4.93
CA ASN A 193 21.34 -0.28 -3.58
C ASN A 193 21.27 0.73 -2.41
N SER A 194 20.97 2.00 -2.69
CA SER A 194 20.90 3.05 -1.67
C SER A 194 19.48 3.36 -1.19
N VAL A 195 18.47 2.97 -1.96
CA VAL A 195 17.06 3.16 -1.64
C VAL A 195 16.44 1.79 -1.37
N ASN A 196 15.73 1.66 -0.26
CA ASN A 196 15.08 0.43 0.15
C ASN A 196 13.56 0.63 0.22
N THR A 197 12.83 -0.04 -0.66
CA THR A 197 11.38 0.09 -0.77
C THR A 197 10.78 -1.03 -1.63
N ASN A 198 9.45 -1.15 -1.60
CA ASN A 198 8.70 -1.98 -2.54
C ASN A 198 7.55 -1.20 -3.16
N VAL A 199 6.85 -1.83 -4.10
CA VAL A 199 5.52 -1.39 -4.53
C VAL A 199 4.62 -2.61 -4.51
N ALA A 200 3.54 -2.54 -3.74
CA ALA A 200 2.73 -3.70 -3.40
C ALA A 200 1.24 -3.39 -3.36
N ILE A 201 0.44 -4.38 -3.76
CA ILE A 201 -0.93 -4.55 -3.29
C ILE A 201 -0.86 -5.32 -1.97
N ASP A 202 -1.60 -4.86 -0.98
CA ASP A 202 -1.72 -5.46 0.34
C ASP A 202 -3.20 -5.71 0.68
N MET A 203 -3.51 -6.95 1.07
CA MET A 203 -4.86 -7.42 1.29
C MET A 203 -4.93 -8.29 2.55
N PHE A 204 -6.01 -8.14 3.31
CA PHE A 204 -6.22 -8.89 4.54
C PHE A 204 -7.43 -9.82 4.42
N ALA A 205 -7.29 -11.04 4.93
CA ALA A 205 -8.34 -12.05 4.85
C ALA A 205 -8.57 -12.78 6.17
N ASP A 206 -9.82 -13.15 6.42
CA ASP A 206 -10.24 -13.85 7.64
C ASP A 206 -11.58 -14.59 7.42
N LYS A 207 -11.85 -15.60 8.24
CA LYS A 207 -13.17 -16.27 8.29
C LYS A 207 -14.30 -15.30 8.66
N SER A 208 -13.99 -14.31 9.49
CA SER A 208 -14.89 -13.25 9.92
C SER A 208 -14.80 -12.06 8.98
N SER A 209 -15.94 -11.67 8.42
CA SER A 209 -16.10 -10.48 7.59
C SER A 209 -15.66 -9.18 8.28
N ASP A 210 -15.78 -9.10 9.60
CA ASP A 210 -15.36 -7.90 10.36
C ASP A 210 -13.89 -7.94 10.73
N THR A 211 -13.36 -9.13 11.02
CA THR A 211 -11.93 -9.30 11.33
C THR A 211 -11.07 -9.12 10.09
N SER A 212 -11.56 -9.53 8.90
CA SER A 212 -10.81 -9.39 7.64
C SER A 212 -10.55 -7.94 7.24
N LYS A 213 -11.33 -6.98 7.75
CA LYS A 213 -11.11 -5.53 7.55
C LYS A 213 -9.99 -4.97 8.42
N ASN A 214 -9.51 -5.75 9.40
CA ASN A 214 -8.51 -5.31 10.37
C ASN A 214 -7.16 -5.91 10.02
N ASN A 215 -6.23 -5.04 9.64
CA ASN A 215 -4.88 -5.38 9.22
C ASN A 215 -3.98 -5.98 10.32
N GLU A 216 -4.34 -5.95 11.60
CA GLU A 216 -3.60 -6.68 12.67
C GLU A 216 -4.22 -8.02 13.01
N LYS A 217 -5.55 -8.10 12.91
CA LYS A 217 -6.34 -9.19 13.50
C LYS A 217 -6.74 -10.22 12.47
N ALA A 218 -6.78 -9.85 11.20
CA ALA A 218 -7.02 -10.79 10.12
C ALA A 218 -6.06 -11.97 10.25
N ALA A 219 -6.53 -13.19 10.05
CA ALA A 219 -5.70 -14.38 10.10
C ALA A 219 -4.64 -14.40 8.99
N PHE A 220 -4.88 -13.71 7.88
CA PHE A 220 -4.06 -13.76 6.69
C PHE A 220 -3.76 -12.38 6.13
N GLU A 221 -2.55 -12.24 5.59
CA GLU A 221 -2.10 -11.13 4.77
C GLU A 221 -1.67 -11.70 3.41
N ILE A 222 -2.23 -11.16 2.33
CA ILE A 222 -1.93 -11.58 0.96
C ILE A 222 -1.40 -10.35 0.22
N MET A 223 -0.11 -10.38 -0.10
CA MET A 223 0.55 -9.28 -0.80
C MET A 223 0.91 -9.68 -2.24
N ILE A 224 0.88 -8.70 -3.15
CA ILE A 224 1.37 -8.84 -4.52
C ILE A 224 2.35 -7.68 -4.76
N TRP A 225 3.65 -7.98 -4.71
CA TRP A 225 4.71 -7.01 -4.91
C TRP A 225 5.07 -6.92 -6.39
N PHE A 226 4.93 -5.74 -6.97
CA PHE A 226 5.32 -5.43 -8.34
C PHE A 226 6.75 -4.88 -8.44
N ALA A 227 7.34 -4.48 -7.31
CA ALA A 227 8.74 -4.12 -7.22
C ALA A 227 9.31 -4.43 -5.84
N ALA A 228 10.60 -4.77 -5.84
CA ALA A 228 11.47 -4.71 -4.67
C ALA A 228 12.71 -3.93 -5.10
N ILE A 229 12.98 -2.81 -4.42
CA ILE A 229 14.07 -1.88 -4.72
C ILE A 229 15.01 -1.89 -3.52
N GLY A 230 16.27 -2.18 -3.76
CA GLY A 230 17.29 -2.28 -2.73
C GLY A 230 17.31 -3.61 -1.97
N PRO A 231 18.41 -3.91 -1.27
CA PRO A 231 18.64 -5.19 -0.62
C PRO A 231 17.74 -5.44 0.60
N SER A 232 17.22 -4.40 1.25
CA SER A 232 16.36 -4.54 2.43
C SER A 232 14.90 -4.82 2.08
N ALA A 233 14.50 -4.72 0.80
CA ALA A 233 13.16 -5.08 0.32
C ALA A 233 13.00 -6.61 0.28
N HIS A 234 12.74 -7.17 1.45
CA HIS A 234 12.77 -8.61 1.74
C HIS A 234 11.40 -9.07 2.24
N VAL A 235 10.82 -10.08 1.59
CA VAL A 235 9.46 -10.56 1.96
C VAL A 235 9.54 -11.58 3.10
N ILE A 236 8.46 -11.66 3.89
CA ILE A 236 8.32 -12.71 4.90
C ILE A 236 8.34 -14.08 4.19
N GLY A 237 9.12 -15.02 4.74
CA GLY A 237 9.30 -16.34 4.15
C GLY A 237 10.46 -16.45 3.16
N GLN A 238 11.09 -15.36 2.71
CA GLN A 238 12.13 -15.44 1.67
C GLN A 238 13.42 -16.16 2.10
N ASP A 239 13.80 -16.06 3.38
CA ASP A 239 14.96 -16.77 3.94
C ASP A 239 14.62 -18.15 4.51
N THR A 240 13.36 -18.36 4.91
CA THR A 240 12.90 -19.57 5.63
C THR A 240 12.21 -20.58 4.71
N THR A 241 11.65 -20.11 3.61
CA THR A 241 10.95 -20.94 2.62
C THR A 241 11.64 -20.84 1.27
N SER A 242 11.78 -21.98 0.60
CA SER A 242 12.02 -21.96 -0.85
C SER A 242 10.80 -21.38 -1.55
N ILE A 243 10.98 -20.86 -2.77
CA ILE A 243 9.88 -20.43 -3.63
C ILE A 243 8.81 -21.53 -3.64
N VAL A 244 7.62 -21.20 -3.12
CA VAL A 244 6.50 -22.14 -2.99
C VAL A 244 5.94 -22.46 -4.37
N LYS A 245 5.82 -21.42 -5.20
CA LYS A 245 5.27 -21.50 -6.55
C LYS A 245 5.72 -20.31 -7.38
N THR A 246 5.97 -20.55 -8.66
CA THR A 246 6.09 -19.50 -9.67
C THR A 246 4.84 -19.48 -10.55
N LEU A 247 4.27 -18.31 -10.79
CA LEU A 247 3.16 -18.07 -11.72
C LEU A 247 3.43 -16.81 -12.55
N SER A 248 2.98 -16.81 -13.80
CA SER A 248 3.04 -15.64 -14.66
C SER A 248 1.63 -15.14 -14.96
N LEU A 249 1.44 -13.82 -14.89
CA LEU A 249 0.25 -13.14 -15.36
C LEU A 249 0.57 -12.43 -16.66
N GLN A 250 -0.40 -12.43 -17.58
CA GLN A 250 -0.30 -11.71 -18.83
C GLN A 250 -0.86 -10.30 -18.67
N ASP A 251 -0.09 -9.29 -19.05
CA ASP A 251 -0.58 -7.94 -19.24
C ASP A 251 -1.49 -7.90 -20.49
N ALA A 252 -2.74 -7.48 -20.31
CA ALA A 252 -3.77 -7.53 -21.34
C ALA A 252 -3.60 -6.46 -22.43
N ASN A 253 -2.79 -5.42 -22.21
CA ASN A 253 -2.51 -4.39 -23.22
C ASN A 253 -1.31 -4.75 -24.10
N THR A 254 -0.25 -5.28 -23.50
CA THR A 254 1.04 -5.51 -24.14
C THR A 254 1.30 -6.98 -24.49
N ASN A 255 0.51 -7.90 -23.93
CA ASN A 255 0.75 -9.36 -23.95
C ASN A 255 2.06 -9.79 -23.27
N ALA A 256 2.76 -8.88 -22.59
CA ALA A 256 3.95 -9.21 -21.82
C ALA A 256 3.59 -10.07 -20.59
N GLN A 257 4.52 -10.91 -20.15
CA GLN A 257 4.36 -11.74 -18.96
C GLN A 257 5.04 -11.08 -17.77
N VAL A 258 4.34 -11.01 -16.64
CA VAL A 258 4.89 -10.64 -15.34
C VAL A 258 4.93 -11.90 -14.49
N THR A 259 6.14 -12.35 -14.13
CA THR A 259 6.35 -13.57 -13.36
C THR A 259 6.51 -13.25 -11.88
N PHE A 260 5.77 -13.97 -11.05
CA PHE A 260 5.75 -13.85 -9.60
C PHE A 260 6.19 -15.15 -8.94
N ASP A 261 6.96 -15.02 -7.87
CA ASP A 261 7.32 -16.09 -6.96
C ASP A 261 6.54 -15.93 -5.64
N LEU A 262 5.86 -16.99 -5.20
CA LEU A 262 5.16 -17.04 -3.93
C LEU A 262 6.14 -17.40 -2.80
N TYR A 263 6.15 -16.57 -1.78
CA TYR A 263 6.74 -16.81 -0.47
C TYR A 263 5.62 -16.85 0.56
N ALA A 264 5.75 -17.73 1.55
CA ALA A 264 4.66 -17.96 2.48
C ALA A 264 5.18 -18.40 3.84
N ASP A 265 4.95 -17.61 4.88
CA ASP A 265 5.35 -17.95 6.24
C ASP A 265 4.47 -17.23 7.27
N LYS A 266 4.57 -17.66 8.53
CA LYS A 266 3.95 -16.93 9.63
C LYS A 266 4.66 -15.60 9.80
N HIS A 267 3.89 -14.55 10.01
CA HIS A 267 4.44 -13.31 10.51
C HIS A 267 5.18 -13.64 11.82
N PRO A 268 6.41 -13.14 12.04
CA PRO A 268 7.25 -13.58 13.14
C PRO A 268 6.59 -13.38 14.51
N THR A 269 5.60 -12.48 14.60
CA THR A 269 5.14 -11.90 15.86
C THR A 269 3.67 -11.55 15.97
N THR A 270 2.94 -11.64 14.86
CA THR A 270 1.49 -11.66 14.91
C THR A 270 1.06 -13.10 14.68
N SER A 271 -0.22 -13.39 14.86
CA SER A 271 -0.77 -14.68 14.48
C SER A 271 -1.06 -14.79 12.98
N GLN A 272 -0.71 -13.77 12.19
CA GLN A 272 -0.97 -13.76 10.76
C GLN A 272 -0.10 -14.77 10.01
N PHE A 273 -0.70 -15.36 9.00
CA PHE A 273 0.04 -16.09 7.96
C PHE A 273 0.13 -15.21 6.72
N VAL A 274 1.36 -14.91 6.29
CA VAL A 274 1.65 -13.96 5.22
C VAL A 274 1.98 -14.72 3.94
N LEU A 275 1.33 -14.35 2.85
CA LEU A 275 1.54 -14.90 1.51
C LEU A 275 1.89 -13.77 0.56
N THR A 276 3.12 -13.74 0.07
CA THR A 276 3.59 -12.67 -0.82
C THR A 276 3.96 -13.22 -2.18
N TRP A 277 3.25 -12.77 -3.21
CA TRP A 277 3.65 -12.94 -4.60
C TRP A 277 4.61 -11.82 -4.99
N LYS A 278 5.89 -12.13 -5.15
CA LYS A 278 6.94 -11.16 -5.49
C LYS A 278 7.27 -11.24 -6.98
N ALA A 279 7.08 -10.14 -7.72
CA ALA A 279 7.49 -10.06 -9.10
C ALA A 279 9.01 -10.24 -9.24
N GLN A 280 9.44 -11.01 -10.24
CA GLN A 280 10.87 -11.25 -10.52
C GLN A 280 11.56 -10.01 -11.10
N THR A 281 10.79 -9.10 -11.71
CA THR A 281 11.28 -7.84 -12.26
C THR A 281 10.40 -6.68 -11.84
N ILE A 282 11.00 -5.50 -11.68
CA ILE A 282 10.27 -4.26 -11.42
C ILE A 282 9.23 -4.04 -12.54
N THR A 283 7.96 -3.94 -12.12
CA THR A 283 6.79 -3.82 -12.98
C THR A 283 6.08 -2.50 -12.67
N GLU A 284 6.43 -1.47 -13.42
CA GLU A 284 5.90 -0.11 -13.28
C GLU A 284 4.52 0.08 -13.90
N LYS A 285 4.17 -0.76 -14.87
CA LYS A 285 2.87 -0.77 -15.53
C LYS A 285 2.33 -2.19 -15.56
N PHE A 286 1.07 -2.34 -15.20
CA PHE A 286 0.37 -3.61 -15.36
C PHE A 286 -1.12 -3.36 -15.57
N HIS A 287 -1.67 -4.07 -16.56
CA HIS A 287 -3.08 -4.06 -16.91
C HIS A 287 -3.56 -5.51 -16.96
N GLY A 288 -4.24 -6.00 -15.93
CA GLY A 288 -4.64 -7.41 -15.90
C GLY A 288 -5.37 -7.87 -14.64
N ASP A 289 -5.85 -9.10 -14.70
CA ASP A 289 -6.48 -9.79 -13.56
C ASP A 289 -5.41 -10.43 -12.68
N VAL A 290 -5.36 -10.02 -11.40
CA VAL A 290 -4.44 -10.58 -10.40
C VAL A 290 -5.08 -11.70 -9.57
N PHE A 291 -6.39 -11.95 -9.72
CA PHE A 291 -7.08 -13.01 -8.99
C PHE A 291 -6.48 -14.42 -9.19
N PRO A 292 -5.91 -14.80 -10.36
CA PRO A 292 -5.25 -16.11 -10.50
C PRO A 292 -4.15 -16.39 -9.47
N LEU A 293 -3.49 -15.36 -8.93
CA LEU A 293 -2.51 -15.50 -7.85
C LEU A 293 -3.18 -15.87 -6.51
N ILE A 294 -4.35 -15.29 -6.24
CA ILE A 294 -5.16 -15.60 -5.06
C ILE A 294 -5.81 -16.98 -5.22
N ASP A 295 -6.34 -17.28 -6.41
CA ASP A 295 -6.99 -18.55 -6.73
C ASP A 295 -6.05 -19.75 -6.51
N TYR A 296 -4.77 -19.61 -6.87
CA TYR A 296 -3.76 -20.62 -6.52
C TYR A 296 -3.67 -20.86 -5.01
N ILE A 297 -3.65 -19.80 -4.19
CA ILE A 297 -3.60 -19.92 -2.73
C ILE A 297 -4.81 -20.71 -2.23
N LEU A 298 -6.01 -20.36 -2.70
CA LEU A 298 -7.28 -20.99 -2.31
C LEU A 298 -7.38 -22.46 -2.76
N GLN A 299 -6.78 -22.81 -3.89
CA GLN A 299 -6.80 -24.17 -4.46
C GLN A 299 -5.61 -25.05 -4.02
N SER A 300 -4.63 -24.48 -3.32
CA SER A 300 -3.39 -25.18 -2.93
C SER A 300 -3.63 -26.40 -2.03
N GLY A 301 -4.77 -26.47 -1.34
CA GLY A 301 -5.08 -27.50 -0.34
C GLY A 301 -4.27 -27.37 0.95
N ASN A 302 -3.50 -26.30 1.13
CA ASN A 302 -2.75 -26.05 2.36
C ASN A 302 -3.68 -25.55 3.47
N SER A 303 -3.81 -26.32 4.55
CA SER A 303 -4.68 -25.98 5.69
C SER A 303 -4.23 -24.75 6.49
N SER A 304 -3.02 -24.25 6.25
CA SER A 304 -2.52 -23.00 6.84
C SER A 304 -2.84 -21.78 5.99
N TYR A 305 -3.44 -21.94 4.80
CA TYR A 305 -3.76 -20.84 3.88
C TYR A 305 -5.25 -20.48 3.97
N PRO A 306 -5.64 -19.30 3.46
CA PRO A 306 -7.04 -18.94 3.30
C PRO A 306 -7.84 -19.99 2.53
N SER A 307 -9.09 -20.18 2.93
CA SER A 307 -10.07 -21.02 2.24
C SER A 307 -11.01 -20.19 1.37
N THR A 308 -11.68 -20.83 0.42
CA THR A 308 -12.70 -20.18 -0.42
C THR A 308 -13.89 -19.62 0.39
N SER A 309 -14.10 -20.11 1.60
CA SER A 309 -15.16 -19.63 2.51
C SER A 309 -14.79 -18.38 3.32
N ASP A 310 -13.51 -18.00 3.30
CA ASP A 310 -13.02 -16.81 4.01
C ASP A 310 -13.40 -15.52 3.27
N PHE A 311 -13.27 -14.38 3.95
CA PHE A 311 -13.52 -13.06 3.40
C PHE A 311 -12.21 -12.35 3.09
N LEU A 312 -12.09 -11.78 1.89
CA LEU A 312 -11.15 -10.71 1.60
C LEU A 312 -11.75 -9.40 2.13
N GLY A 313 -11.10 -8.75 3.09
CA GLY A 313 -11.68 -7.66 3.85
C GLY A 313 -11.20 -6.27 3.50
N SER A 314 -10.00 -6.16 2.94
CA SER A 314 -9.45 -4.88 2.47
C SER A 314 -8.49 -5.09 1.31
N PHE A 315 -8.32 -4.02 0.55
CA PHE A 315 -7.42 -3.94 -0.59
C PHE A 315 -6.78 -2.56 -0.58
N GLY A 316 -5.45 -2.51 -0.44
CA GLY A 316 -4.65 -1.31 -0.57
C GLY A 316 -3.54 -1.51 -1.59
N MET A 317 -3.12 -0.44 -2.25
CA MET A 317 -1.94 -0.42 -3.09
C MET A 317 -1.05 0.75 -2.66
N GLY A 318 0.25 0.53 -2.62
CA GLY A 318 1.16 1.56 -2.17
C GLY A 318 2.60 1.12 -2.16
N THR A 319 3.37 1.79 -1.31
CA THR A 319 4.80 1.57 -1.17
C THR A 319 5.18 1.49 0.30
N GLU A 320 5.90 0.43 0.66
CA GLU A 320 6.57 0.36 1.95
C GLU A 320 7.87 1.15 1.89
N ALA A 321 7.99 2.18 2.71
CA ALA A 321 9.18 3.01 2.83
C ALA A 321 10.07 2.45 3.93
N TYR A 322 11.28 2.02 3.58
CA TYR A 322 12.25 1.50 4.53
C TYR A 322 13.27 2.60 4.83
N ASP A 323 14.17 2.87 3.89
CA ASP A 323 15.20 3.89 4.06
C ASP A 323 15.68 4.45 2.72
N SER A 324 16.17 5.69 2.77
CA SER A 324 16.78 6.36 1.64
C SER A 324 17.71 7.49 2.14
N PRO A 325 18.93 7.64 1.59
CA PRO A 325 19.85 8.70 1.99
C PRO A 325 19.41 10.10 1.55
N GLN A 326 18.40 10.19 0.70
CA GLN A 326 17.85 11.42 0.14
C GLN A 326 16.35 11.28 -0.09
N ASN A 327 15.67 12.40 -0.34
CA ASN A 327 14.27 12.34 -0.76
C ASN A 327 14.12 11.50 -2.03
N VAL A 328 13.11 10.65 -2.02
CA VAL A 328 12.61 9.94 -3.20
C VAL A 328 11.10 10.11 -3.27
N THR A 329 10.55 10.05 -4.48
CA THR A 329 9.11 10.18 -4.70
C THR A 329 8.58 8.97 -5.44
N PHE A 330 7.61 8.29 -4.83
CA PHE A 330 6.71 7.37 -5.49
C PHE A 330 5.59 8.19 -6.14
N TYR A 331 5.35 8.02 -7.43
CA TYR A 331 4.26 8.69 -8.14
C TYR A 331 3.41 7.67 -8.88
N CYS A 332 2.11 7.74 -8.69
CA CYS A 332 1.12 6.89 -9.33
C CYS A 332 0.11 7.79 -10.08
N PRO A 333 0.35 8.06 -11.38
CA PRO A 333 -0.55 8.86 -12.21
C PRO A 333 -1.87 8.14 -12.51
N ASP A 334 -1.83 6.82 -12.64
CA ASP A 334 -2.97 6.00 -13.06
C ASP A 334 -3.10 4.81 -12.14
N PHE A 335 -4.28 4.68 -11.53
CA PHE A 335 -4.64 3.53 -10.72
C PHE A 335 -6.15 3.28 -10.80
N ALA A 336 -6.53 2.09 -11.23
CA ALA A 336 -7.91 1.63 -11.23
C ALA A 336 -7.98 0.18 -10.79
N VAL A 337 -9.07 -0.15 -10.09
CA VAL A 337 -9.37 -1.50 -9.65
C VAL A 337 -10.83 -1.84 -9.92
N SER A 338 -11.09 -3.03 -10.43
CA SER A 338 -12.44 -3.58 -10.50
C SER A 338 -12.50 -4.99 -9.93
N VAL A 339 -13.62 -5.29 -9.29
CA VAL A 339 -13.88 -6.57 -8.64
C VAL A 339 -15.18 -7.11 -9.20
N GLU A 340 -15.11 -8.25 -9.89
CA GLU A 340 -16.28 -8.97 -10.44
C GLU A 340 -16.72 -10.10 -9.51
#